data_AF-A0A2M7CY39-F1
#
_entry.id   AF-A0A2M7CY39-F1
#
_cell.length_a   1.000
_cell.length_b   1.000
_cell.length_c   1.000
_cell.angle_alpha   90.00
_cell.angle_beta   90.00
_cell.angle_gamma   90.00
#
_symmetry.space_group_name_H-M   'P 1'
#
loop_
_entity.id
_entity.type
_entity.pdbx_description
1 polymer ?
#
loop_
_entity_poly.entity_id
_entity_poly.type
_entity_poly.pdbx_seq_one_letter_code
_entity_poly.pdbx_strand_id
1 'polypeptide(L)'
;MARDDLIGGALWEEYSQEVQRRMDNPSNMGEITESEKGDNQLVIADFGAESCGDAVRLYWLIDPKSDTIEMSKFKSFGCGTAIASSDMMAELCMGKTVDDALKITNIDVEKALRDDIDIPAVPGQKMHCSVMAYDVIKKAASIYKNVDMESFETEFIICECARVSQDTLKQVIKLNKLTSIEEITDYTKAGGFCKSCIKPGGHEHKDVYLVDLLSEIMGELEAEDKSRRIIEAKGDGTFGSMGLVQKVKSVESILEEYIRPTLKADGGNVELIDINEEDGVFNVLIKYQGECMSCSMNTTTTLAGIEDMLKFKLKANIKVIVT
;
A
#
# COMPACT_ATOMS: atom_id res chain seq x y z
N MET A 1 -19.43 2.84 14.39
CA MET A 1 -20.34 1.75 14.74
C MET A 1 -21.61 2.41 15.25
N ALA A 2 -22.74 2.04 14.65
CA ALA A 2 -24.02 2.67 14.89
C ALA A 2 -24.55 2.27 16.26
N ARG A 3 -25.37 3.15 16.85
CA ARG A 3 -25.94 3.08 18.18
C ARG A 3 -26.87 1.87 18.41
N ASP A 4 -27.10 1.08 17.37
CA ASP A 4 -28.04 -0.03 17.32
C ASP A 4 -27.40 -1.40 17.67
N ASP A 5 -26.06 -1.48 17.76
CA ASP A 5 -25.36 -2.69 18.24
C ASP A 5 -25.33 -2.81 19.79
N LEU A 6 -25.91 -1.83 20.51
CA LEU A 6 -25.91 -1.78 21.98
C LEU A 6 -27.08 -2.51 22.64
N ILE A 7 -27.85 -3.33 21.89
CA ILE A 7 -28.91 -4.16 22.46
C ILE A 7 -28.41 -5.60 22.56
N GLY A 8 -27.70 -5.91 23.66
CA GLY A 8 -27.57 -7.29 24.14
C GLY A 8 -26.20 -7.69 24.69
N GLY A 9 -25.77 -7.11 25.82
CA GLY A 9 -24.67 -7.64 26.63
C GLY A 9 -23.83 -6.55 27.31
N ALA A 10 -23.26 -6.83 28.48
CA ALA A 10 -22.22 -5.97 29.04
C ALA A 10 -20.96 -6.04 28.17
N LEU A 11 -20.19 -4.95 28.04
CA LEU A 11 -18.94 -4.91 27.24
C LEU A 11 -17.95 -6.04 27.61
N TRP A 12 -18.05 -6.55 28.83
CA TRP A 12 -17.23 -7.65 29.38
C TRP A 12 -17.63 -9.03 28.85
N GLU A 13 -18.83 -9.19 28.28
CA GLU A 13 -19.28 -10.42 27.63
C GLU A 13 -18.55 -10.68 26.30
N GLU A 14 -17.96 -9.63 25.71
CA GLU A 14 -17.13 -9.73 24.51
C GLU A 14 -15.64 -10.01 24.83
N TYR A 15 -15.28 -10.14 26.11
CA TYR A 15 -13.91 -10.45 26.51
C TYR A 15 -13.75 -11.96 26.63
N SER A 16 -12.60 -12.47 26.18
CA SER A 16 -12.23 -13.86 26.44
C SER A 16 -12.19 -14.15 27.94
N GLN A 17 -12.44 -15.40 28.30
CA GLN A 17 -12.30 -15.91 29.66
C GLN A 17 -10.86 -15.73 30.15
N GLU A 18 -9.87 -15.87 29.28
CA GLU A 18 -8.47 -15.62 29.65
C GLU A 18 -8.20 -14.14 29.99
N VAL A 19 -8.80 -13.19 29.26
CA VAL A 19 -8.73 -11.77 29.61
C VAL A 19 -9.38 -11.52 30.97
N GLN A 20 -10.59 -12.04 31.19
CA GLN A 20 -11.30 -11.88 32.47
C GLN A 20 -10.49 -12.49 33.63
N ARG A 21 -9.94 -13.69 33.46
CA ARG A 21 -9.13 -14.38 34.46
C ARG A 21 -7.90 -13.55 34.86
N ARG A 22 -7.17 -12.99 33.89
CA ARG A 22 -5.97 -12.19 34.15
C ARG A 22 -6.29 -10.80 34.69
N MET A 23 -7.45 -10.25 34.37
CA MET A 23 -7.94 -9.03 35.00
C MET A 23 -8.13 -9.23 36.50
N ASP A 24 -8.76 -10.34 36.90
CA ASP A 24 -9.13 -10.60 38.29
C ASP A 24 -7.97 -11.16 39.11
N ASN A 25 -7.14 -12.02 38.51
CA ASN A 25 -6.03 -12.69 39.18
C ASN A 25 -4.78 -12.79 38.28
N PRO A 26 -4.08 -11.66 38.03
CA PRO A 26 -2.86 -11.63 37.24
C PRO A 26 -1.75 -12.42 37.94
N SER A 27 -1.01 -13.24 37.19
CA SER A 27 -0.01 -14.16 37.75
C SER A 27 1.35 -13.49 37.99
N ASN A 28 1.67 -12.47 37.20
CA ASN A 28 2.97 -11.81 37.18
C ASN A 28 2.93 -10.39 37.78
N MET A 29 1.81 -10.02 38.42
CA MET A 29 1.69 -8.70 39.05
C MET A 29 2.56 -8.62 40.31
N GLY A 30 3.35 -7.56 40.42
CA GLY A 30 4.25 -7.33 41.54
C GLY A 30 5.45 -6.49 41.16
N GLU A 31 6.43 -6.45 42.05
CA GLU A 31 7.71 -5.79 41.80
C GLU A 31 8.87 -6.75 42.04
N ILE A 32 10.02 -6.36 41.52
CA ILE A 32 11.31 -6.97 41.82
C ILE A 32 12.18 -5.87 42.42
N THR A 33 12.75 -6.16 43.57
CA THR A 33 13.61 -5.26 44.34
C THR A 33 15.09 -5.53 44.07
N GLU A 34 15.94 -4.54 44.33
CA GLU A 34 17.40 -4.69 44.22
C GLU A 34 17.96 -5.84 45.07
N SER A 35 17.32 -6.17 46.18
CA SER A 35 17.69 -7.31 47.03
C SER A 35 17.40 -8.67 46.39
N GLU A 36 16.44 -8.75 45.46
CA GLU A 36 16.03 -10.00 44.82
C GLU A 36 16.84 -10.31 43.55
N LYS A 37 17.66 -9.38 43.06
CA LYS A 37 18.37 -9.54 41.78
C LYS A 37 19.50 -10.56 41.83
N GLY A 38 20.13 -10.76 42.99
CA GLY A 38 21.33 -11.62 43.10
C GLY A 38 22.43 -11.18 42.12
N ASP A 39 22.88 -12.12 41.28
CA ASP A 39 23.88 -11.88 40.22
C ASP A 39 23.26 -11.39 38.89
N ASN A 40 21.93 -11.32 38.80
CA ASN A 40 21.23 -10.87 37.61
C ASN A 40 21.14 -9.35 37.53
N GLN A 41 20.91 -8.85 36.31
CA GLN A 41 20.66 -7.45 36.07
C GLN A 41 19.16 -7.16 36.20
N LEU A 42 18.82 -6.24 37.12
CA LEU A 42 17.46 -5.71 37.25
C LEU A 42 17.24 -4.57 36.27
N VAL A 43 16.21 -4.68 35.45
CA VAL A 43 15.74 -3.62 34.53
C VAL A 43 14.34 -3.21 34.96
N ILE A 44 14.15 -1.90 35.10
CA ILE A 44 12.85 -1.30 35.44
C ILE A 44 12.49 -0.34 34.31
N ALA A 45 11.38 -0.61 33.63
CA ALA A 45 10.90 0.18 32.49
C ALA A 45 9.52 0.76 32.78
N ASP A 46 9.41 2.08 32.73
CA ASP A 46 8.15 2.81 32.83
C ASP A 46 7.72 3.27 31.43
N PHE A 47 6.47 2.99 31.09
CA PHE A 47 5.85 3.45 29.85
C PHE A 47 4.36 3.74 30.10
N GLY A 48 3.81 4.76 29.42
CA GLY A 48 2.40 5.09 29.54
C GLY A 48 1.89 5.78 28.29
N ALA A 49 0.61 5.57 28.00
CA ALA A 49 -0.08 6.15 26.86
C ALA A 49 -1.00 7.28 27.35
N GLU A 50 -0.62 8.53 27.08
CA GLU A 50 -1.39 9.71 27.49
C GLU A 50 -2.82 9.73 26.92
N SER A 51 -3.02 9.12 25.74
CA SER A 51 -4.31 9.08 25.04
C SER A 51 -5.38 8.26 25.77
N CYS A 52 -5.00 7.20 26.49
CA CYS A 52 -5.92 6.35 27.25
C CYS A 52 -5.73 6.43 28.78
N GLY A 53 -4.65 7.06 29.24
CA GLY A 53 -4.34 7.21 30.67
C GLY A 53 -3.80 5.95 31.35
N ASP A 54 -3.47 4.91 30.56
CA ASP A 54 -2.88 3.68 31.07
C ASP A 54 -1.35 3.83 31.16
N ALA A 55 -0.74 3.25 32.19
CA ALA A 55 0.69 3.21 32.42
C ALA A 55 1.12 1.87 33.02
N VAL A 56 2.30 1.39 32.62
CA VAL A 56 2.87 0.12 33.05
C VAL A 56 4.31 0.33 33.48
N ARG A 57 4.65 -0.28 34.61
CA ARG A 57 6.02 -0.50 35.06
C ARG A 57 6.36 -1.97 34.92
N LEU A 58 7.30 -2.30 34.06
CA LEU A 58 7.83 -3.64 33.87
C LEU A 58 9.15 -3.82 34.63
N TYR A 59 9.32 -5.00 35.22
CA TYR A 59 10.51 -5.43 35.93
C TYR A 59 11.04 -6.69 35.27
N TRP A 60 12.28 -6.66 34.79
CA TRP A 60 12.99 -7.85 34.31
C TRP A 60 14.19 -8.16 35.19
N LEU A 61 14.39 -9.43 35.53
CA LEU A 61 15.69 -9.96 35.93
C LEU A 61 16.28 -10.71 34.76
N ILE A 62 17.47 -10.27 34.34
CA ILE A 62 18.14 -10.78 33.16
C ILE A 62 19.46 -11.40 33.59
N ASP A 63 19.71 -12.64 33.18
CA ASP A 63 21.03 -13.25 33.31
C ASP A 63 21.97 -12.59 32.30
N PRO A 64 22.98 -11.82 32.74
CA PRO A 64 23.88 -11.09 31.84
C PRO A 64 24.80 -12.01 31.03
N LYS A 65 24.87 -13.31 31.32
CA LYS A 65 25.69 -14.27 30.57
C LYS A 65 24.98 -14.82 29.33
N SER A 66 23.67 -14.99 29.43
CA SER A 66 22.83 -15.60 28.39
C SER A 66 21.85 -14.61 27.76
N ASP A 67 21.79 -13.38 28.26
CA ASP A 67 20.78 -12.37 27.91
C ASP A 67 19.34 -12.86 28.13
N THR A 68 19.13 -13.86 29.00
CA THR A 68 17.82 -14.50 29.24
C THR A 68 17.07 -13.81 30.36
N ILE A 69 15.79 -13.54 30.13
CA ILE A 69 14.86 -12.98 31.12
C ILE A 69 14.42 -14.11 32.04
N GLU A 70 15.00 -14.19 33.24
CA GLU A 70 14.68 -15.21 34.24
C GLU A 70 13.36 -14.93 34.96
N MET A 71 13.03 -13.65 35.15
CA MET A 71 11.81 -13.23 35.81
C MET A 71 11.27 -11.96 35.17
N SER A 72 9.96 -11.93 34.95
CA SER A 72 9.25 -10.76 34.43
C SER A 72 8.03 -10.48 35.29
N LYS A 73 8.01 -9.32 35.96
CA LYS A 73 6.88 -8.85 36.76
C LYS A 73 6.44 -7.47 36.34
N PHE A 74 5.22 -7.07 36.69
CA PHE A 74 4.72 -5.75 36.33
C PHE A 74 3.86 -5.12 37.42
N LYS A 75 3.79 -3.79 37.38
CA LYS A 75 2.70 -2.99 37.97
C LYS A 75 1.99 -2.25 36.85
N SER A 76 0.67 -2.21 36.90
CA SER A 76 -0.14 -1.50 35.91
C SER A 76 -1.06 -0.52 36.62
N PHE A 77 -1.16 0.68 36.09
CA PHE A 77 -2.20 1.65 36.37
C PHE A 77 -3.03 1.79 35.11
N GLY A 78 -4.30 1.42 35.14
CA GLY A 78 -5.11 1.48 33.93
C GLY A 78 -6.35 0.61 33.97
N CYS A 79 -6.97 0.44 32.81
CA CYS A 79 -8.14 -0.41 32.65
C CYS A 79 -7.81 -1.91 32.79
N GLY A 80 -8.82 -2.75 33.03
CA GLY A 80 -8.62 -4.20 33.19
C GLY A 80 -7.90 -4.86 32.01
N THR A 81 -8.18 -4.43 30.78
CA THR A 81 -7.51 -4.96 29.58
C THR A 81 -6.02 -4.62 29.55
N ALA A 82 -5.60 -3.51 30.18
CA ALA A 82 -4.18 -3.18 30.37
C ALA A 82 -3.51 -4.12 31.37
N ILE A 83 -4.20 -4.48 32.46
CA ILE A 83 -3.71 -5.48 33.42
C ILE A 83 -3.54 -6.83 32.74
N ALA A 84 -4.56 -7.31 32.03
CA ALA A 84 -4.50 -8.61 31.34
C ALA A 84 -3.41 -8.65 30.26
N SER A 85 -3.30 -7.59 29.45
CA SER A 85 -2.25 -7.50 28.42
C SER A 85 -0.85 -7.45 29.02
N SER A 86 -0.66 -6.73 30.13
CA SER A 86 0.64 -6.65 30.81
C SER A 86 1.01 -7.96 31.49
N ASP A 87 0.03 -8.67 32.05
CA ASP A 87 0.24 -9.99 32.67
C ASP A 87 0.67 -11.03 31.63
N MET A 88 -0.02 -11.05 30.48
CA MET A 88 0.33 -11.91 29.36
C MET A 88 1.69 -11.54 28.76
N MET A 89 1.96 -10.25 28.56
CA MET A 89 3.27 -9.76 28.12
C MET A 89 4.39 -10.24 29.03
N ALA A 90 4.22 -10.10 30.35
CA ALA A 90 5.21 -10.54 31.31
C ALA A 90 5.45 -12.06 31.19
N GLU A 91 4.39 -12.85 31.04
CA GLU A 91 4.49 -14.29 30.83
C GLU A 91 5.24 -14.67 29.56
N LEU A 92 4.90 -14.05 28.43
CA LEU A 92 5.53 -14.32 27.15
C LEU A 92 7.03 -13.96 27.14
N CYS A 93 7.45 -12.98 27.95
CA CYS A 93 8.85 -12.60 28.08
C CYS A 93 9.69 -13.60 28.89
N MET A 94 9.08 -14.34 29.83
CA MET A 94 9.82 -15.24 30.71
C MET A 94 10.53 -16.36 29.93
N GLY A 95 11.81 -16.57 30.24
CA GLY A 95 12.65 -17.60 29.63
C GLY A 95 13.14 -17.28 28.21
N LYS A 96 12.80 -16.10 27.66
CA LYS A 96 13.31 -15.63 26.36
C LYS A 96 14.58 -14.82 26.55
N THR A 97 15.41 -14.79 25.50
CA THR A 97 16.46 -13.77 25.41
C THR A 97 15.84 -12.39 25.20
N VAL A 98 16.54 -11.31 25.55
CA VAL A 98 16.07 -9.94 25.28
C VAL A 98 15.78 -9.72 23.79
N ASP A 99 16.59 -10.29 22.91
CA ASP A 99 16.38 -10.20 21.45
C ASP A 99 15.18 -11.01 20.96
N ASP A 100 14.84 -12.12 21.61
CA ASP A 100 13.61 -12.86 21.31
C ASP A 100 12.37 -12.18 21.90
N ALA A 101 12.50 -11.52 23.05
CA ALA A 101 11.42 -10.73 23.63
C ALA A 101 11.06 -9.53 22.72
N LEU A 102 12.04 -8.87 22.10
CA LEU A 102 11.83 -7.79 21.12
C LEU A 102 11.00 -8.21 19.90
N LYS A 103 10.92 -9.51 19.60
CA LYS A 103 10.13 -10.05 18.48
C LYS A 103 8.66 -10.30 18.85
N ILE A 104 8.32 -10.33 20.14
CA ILE A 104 6.92 -10.40 20.59
C ILE A 104 6.22 -9.16 20.08
N THR A 105 5.08 -9.29 19.42
CA THR A 105 4.27 -8.18 18.94
C THR A 105 3.00 -8.00 19.76
N ASN A 106 2.30 -6.88 19.58
CA ASN A 106 0.97 -6.67 20.16
C ASN A 106 -0.04 -7.75 19.72
N ILE A 107 0.11 -8.26 18.50
CA ILE A 107 -0.72 -9.33 17.96
C ILE A 107 -0.43 -10.67 18.66
N ASP A 108 0.83 -10.93 19.04
CA ASP A 108 1.17 -12.15 19.80
C ASP A 108 0.57 -12.12 21.20
N VAL A 109 0.62 -10.96 21.87
CA VAL A 109 -0.03 -10.75 23.17
C VAL A 109 -1.54 -10.95 23.07
N GLU A 110 -2.18 -10.36 22.05
CA GLU A 110 -3.63 -10.50 21.87
C GLU A 110 -4.03 -11.93 21.52
N LYS A 111 -3.29 -12.61 20.63
CA LYS A 111 -3.56 -14.02 20.29
C LYS A 111 -3.42 -14.94 21.49
N ALA A 112 -2.42 -14.70 22.35
CA ALA A 112 -2.23 -15.50 23.56
C ALA A 112 -3.37 -15.32 24.57
N LEU A 113 -4.12 -14.21 24.48
CA LEU A 113 -5.28 -13.93 25.32
C LEU A 113 -6.60 -14.50 24.74
N ARG A 114 -6.60 -15.12 23.56
CA ARG A 114 -7.83 -15.66 22.95
C ARG A 114 -8.22 -17.00 23.55
N ASP A 115 -9.53 -17.20 23.76
CA ASP A 115 -10.07 -18.53 24.06
C ASP A 115 -10.19 -19.39 22.78
N ASP A 116 -10.56 -18.74 21.68
CA ASP A 116 -10.68 -19.32 20.34
C ASP A 116 -9.80 -18.53 19.37
N ILE A 117 -9.00 -19.22 18.57
CA ILE A 117 -8.04 -18.59 17.66
C ILE A 117 -8.72 -17.66 16.64
N ASP A 118 -9.98 -17.93 16.26
CA ASP A 118 -10.72 -17.16 15.27
C ASP A 118 -11.50 -15.98 15.87
N ILE A 119 -11.60 -15.91 17.20
CA ILE A 119 -12.34 -14.87 17.92
C ILE A 119 -11.36 -13.95 18.65
N PRO A 120 -11.38 -12.62 18.38
CA PRO A 120 -10.53 -11.68 19.10
C PRO A 120 -10.72 -11.74 20.62
N ALA A 121 -9.63 -11.59 21.38
CA ALA A 121 -9.66 -11.68 22.84
C ALA A 121 -10.39 -10.49 23.49
N VAL A 122 -10.34 -9.34 22.82
CA VAL A 122 -11.00 -8.11 23.21
C VAL A 122 -11.62 -7.41 22.00
N PRO A 123 -12.63 -6.55 22.19
CA PRO A 123 -13.18 -5.72 21.12
C PRO A 123 -12.11 -4.82 20.50
N GLY A 124 -12.24 -4.50 19.21
CA GLY A 124 -11.23 -3.77 18.44
C GLY A 124 -10.81 -2.42 19.04
N GLN A 125 -11.69 -1.76 19.81
CA GLN A 125 -11.42 -0.51 20.50
C GLN A 125 -10.43 -0.67 21.68
N LYS A 126 -10.30 -1.88 22.23
CA LYS A 126 -9.44 -2.20 23.40
C LYS A 126 -8.08 -2.81 23.02
N MET A 127 -7.81 -2.98 21.73
CA MET A 127 -6.54 -3.49 21.20
C MET A 127 -5.31 -2.65 21.58
N HIS A 128 -5.47 -1.37 21.91
CA HIS A 128 -4.36 -0.48 22.25
C HIS A 128 -3.57 -0.95 23.49
N CYS A 129 -4.21 -1.69 24.42
CA CYS A 129 -3.53 -2.26 25.59
C CYS A 129 -2.43 -3.26 25.19
N SER A 130 -2.63 -4.02 24.12
CA SER A 130 -1.63 -4.94 23.58
C SER A 130 -0.51 -4.19 22.84
N VAL A 131 -0.79 -3.02 22.27
CA VAL A 131 0.23 -2.13 21.68
C VAL A 131 1.15 -1.59 22.77
N MET A 132 0.57 -1.12 23.88
CA MET A 132 1.34 -0.65 25.02
C MET A 132 2.29 -1.74 25.57
N ALA A 133 1.83 -2.99 25.65
CA ALA A 133 2.67 -4.10 26.07
C ALA A 133 3.94 -4.24 25.20
N TYR A 134 3.80 -4.10 23.88
CA TYR A 134 4.93 -4.12 22.97
C TYR A 134 5.93 -2.97 23.21
N ASP A 135 5.41 -1.75 23.40
CA ASP A 135 6.25 -0.58 23.62
C ASP A 135 7.00 -0.66 24.96
N VAL A 136 6.38 -1.27 25.99
CA VAL A 136 7.02 -1.54 27.28
C VAL A 136 8.20 -2.53 27.12
N ILE A 137 8.05 -3.60 26.33
CA ILE A 137 9.13 -4.55 26.02
C ILE A 137 10.31 -3.82 25.37
N LYS A 138 10.02 -2.99 24.36
CA LYS A 138 11.04 -2.18 23.68
C LYS A 138 11.75 -1.25 24.65
N LYS A 139 11.02 -0.58 25.53
CA LYS A 139 11.61 0.31 26.54
C LYS A 139 12.54 -0.46 27.48
N ALA A 140 12.13 -1.64 27.96
CA ALA A 140 12.96 -2.49 28.82
C ALA A 140 14.23 -2.96 28.09
N ALA A 141 14.10 -3.41 26.85
CA ALA A 141 15.22 -3.83 26.02
C ALA A 141 16.19 -2.66 25.72
N SER A 142 15.68 -1.45 25.51
CA SER A 142 16.50 -0.26 25.26
C SER A 142 17.34 0.10 26.49
N ILE A 143 16.76 -0.02 27.69
CA ILE A 143 17.46 0.19 28.97
C ILE A 143 18.54 -0.88 29.16
N TYR A 144 18.22 -2.15 28.90
CA TYR A 144 19.19 -3.25 29.03
C TYR A 144 20.38 -3.09 28.07
N LYS A 145 20.09 -2.85 26.79
CA LYS A 145 21.11 -2.72 25.73
C LYS A 145 21.78 -1.34 25.71
N ASN A 146 21.29 -0.39 26.51
CA ASN A 146 21.76 0.99 26.55
C ASN A 146 21.75 1.66 25.16
N VAL A 147 20.62 1.53 24.46
CA VAL A 147 20.36 2.13 23.14
C VAL A 147 19.08 2.96 23.18
N ASP A 148 18.93 3.83 22.19
CA ASP A 148 17.67 4.55 21.99
C ASP A 148 16.55 3.57 21.58
N MET A 149 15.36 3.75 22.12
CA MET A 149 14.20 2.88 21.83
C MET A 149 13.78 2.94 20.36
N GLU A 150 13.92 4.10 19.72
CA GLU A 150 13.60 4.30 18.31
C GLU A 150 14.54 3.51 17.39
N SER A 151 15.73 3.12 17.88
CA SER A 151 16.66 2.29 17.11
C SER A 151 16.12 0.88 16.79
N PHE A 152 15.06 0.44 17.50
CA PHE A 152 14.36 -0.81 17.20
C PHE A 152 13.27 -0.64 16.11
N GLU A 153 13.00 0.58 15.65
CA GLU A 153 12.03 0.88 14.59
C GLU A 153 12.76 1.37 13.35
N THR A 154 13.02 0.46 12.41
CA THR A 154 13.67 0.80 11.15
C THR A 154 12.72 1.41 10.12
N GLU A 155 11.41 1.30 10.34
CA GLU A 155 10.37 1.70 9.39
C GLU A 155 9.41 2.71 10.01
N PHE A 156 8.96 3.68 9.21
CA PHE A 156 7.97 4.66 9.64
C PHE A 156 6.59 4.00 9.76
N ILE A 157 6.09 3.86 10.99
CA ILE A 157 4.80 3.23 11.29
C ILE A 157 3.66 4.24 11.11
N ILE A 158 2.68 3.92 10.25
CA ILE A 158 1.47 4.74 10.07
C ILE A 158 0.32 4.23 10.94
N CYS A 159 0.25 2.91 11.14
CA CYS A 159 -0.78 2.31 11.99
C CYS A 159 -0.13 1.46 13.09
N GLU A 160 -0.14 1.97 14.31
CA GLU A 160 0.47 1.37 15.49
C GLU A 160 -0.35 0.17 15.98
N CYS A 161 -1.68 0.24 15.91
CA CYS A 161 -2.55 -0.87 16.29
C CYS A 161 -2.33 -2.12 15.44
N ALA A 162 -2.14 -1.95 14.13
CA ALA A 162 -1.89 -3.06 13.21
C ALA A 162 -0.39 -3.28 12.96
N ARG A 163 0.48 -2.44 13.54
CA ARG A 163 1.94 -2.37 13.27
C ARG A 163 2.27 -2.40 11.77
N VAL A 164 1.59 -1.53 11.00
CA VAL A 164 1.80 -1.41 9.56
C VAL A 164 2.59 -0.15 9.23
N SER A 165 3.71 -0.33 8.53
CA SER A 165 4.58 0.75 8.06
C SER A 165 4.07 1.42 6.79
N GLN A 166 4.55 2.65 6.55
CA GLN A 166 4.32 3.36 5.30
C GLN A 166 4.82 2.56 4.09
N ASP A 167 5.97 1.91 4.20
CA ASP A 167 6.53 1.12 3.10
C ASP A 167 5.67 -0.11 2.81
N THR A 168 5.21 -0.81 3.85
CA THR A 168 4.24 -1.92 3.70
C THR A 168 2.97 -1.45 3.01
N LEU A 169 2.39 -0.32 3.45
CA LEU A 169 1.19 0.26 2.83
C LEU A 169 1.42 0.60 1.36
N LYS A 170 2.51 1.31 1.04
CA LYS A 170 2.87 1.66 -0.35
C LYS A 170 3.00 0.42 -1.23
N GLN A 171 3.71 -0.60 -0.75
CA GLN A 171 3.89 -1.85 -1.49
C GLN A 171 2.57 -2.57 -1.72
N VAL A 172 1.76 -2.76 -0.68
CA VAL A 172 0.49 -3.49 -0.77
C VAL A 172 -0.52 -2.77 -1.67
N ILE A 173 -0.63 -1.44 -1.55
CA ILE A 173 -1.48 -0.61 -2.40
C ILE A 173 -1.07 -0.75 -3.87
N LYS A 174 0.23 -0.60 -4.19
CA LYS A 174 0.73 -0.68 -5.57
C LYS A 174 0.61 -2.09 -6.16
N LEU A 175 1.00 -3.12 -5.41
CA LEU A 175 1.00 -4.51 -5.89
C LEU A 175 -0.41 -5.04 -6.15
N ASN A 176 -1.38 -4.68 -5.29
CA ASN A 176 -2.75 -5.16 -5.39
C ASN A 176 -3.70 -4.16 -6.04
N LYS A 177 -3.20 -2.98 -6.43
CA LYS A 177 -3.98 -1.88 -7.02
C LYS A 177 -5.17 -1.47 -6.15
N LEU A 178 -4.94 -1.33 -4.85
CA LEU A 178 -5.97 -0.94 -3.91
C LEU A 178 -6.37 0.52 -4.15
N THR A 179 -7.66 0.81 -4.09
CA THR A 179 -8.28 2.11 -4.42
C THR A 179 -9.17 2.66 -3.32
N SER A 180 -9.43 1.89 -2.26
CA SER A 180 -10.19 2.36 -1.10
C SER A 180 -9.51 2.06 0.24
N ILE A 181 -9.93 2.78 1.28
CA ILE A 181 -9.50 2.51 2.65
C ILE A 181 -9.99 1.15 3.12
N GLU A 182 -11.20 0.72 2.74
CA GLU A 182 -11.70 -0.61 3.12
C GLU A 182 -10.78 -1.70 2.57
N GLU A 183 -10.36 -1.60 1.30
CA GLU A 183 -9.43 -2.54 0.69
C GLU A 183 -8.08 -2.55 1.42
N ILE A 184 -7.53 -1.38 1.76
CA ILE A 184 -6.30 -1.29 2.57
C ILE A 184 -6.48 -2.00 3.91
N THR A 185 -7.59 -1.74 4.60
CA THR A 185 -7.90 -2.37 5.89
C THR A 185 -8.05 -3.89 5.75
N ASP A 186 -8.68 -4.39 4.71
CA ASP A 186 -8.87 -5.83 4.53
C ASP A 186 -7.53 -6.57 4.33
N TYR A 187 -6.64 -5.99 3.53
CA TYR A 187 -5.32 -6.57 3.24
C TYR A 187 -4.32 -6.40 4.39
N THR A 188 -4.24 -5.21 4.98
CA THR A 188 -3.17 -4.86 5.93
C THR A 188 -3.61 -4.82 7.38
N LYS A 189 -4.93 -4.82 7.63
CA LYS A 189 -5.56 -4.53 8.93
C LYS A 189 -5.34 -3.10 9.44
N ALA A 190 -4.58 -2.26 8.71
CA ALA A 190 -4.44 -0.84 9.04
C ALA A 190 -5.80 -0.14 9.00
N GLY A 191 -6.11 0.64 10.03
CA GLY A 191 -7.41 1.32 10.15
C GLY A 191 -8.56 0.44 10.63
N GLY A 192 -8.38 -0.89 10.78
CA GLY A 192 -9.44 -1.79 11.25
C GLY A 192 -9.79 -1.65 12.73
N PHE A 193 -8.87 -1.14 13.55
CA PHE A 193 -8.99 -1.08 15.01
C PHE A 193 -9.44 0.30 15.50
N CYS A 194 -8.51 1.14 15.98
CA CYS A 194 -8.82 2.47 16.56
C CYS A 194 -9.26 3.53 15.52
N LYS A 195 -9.02 3.27 14.23
CA LYS A 195 -9.32 4.17 13.09
C LYS A 195 -8.55 5.49 13.06
N SER A 196 -7.60 5.73 13.97
CA SER A 196 -6.82 6.96 14.04
C SER A 196 -6.00 7.26 12.78
N CYS A 197 -5.43 6.23 12.16
CA CYS A 197 -4.66 6.40 10.94
C CYS A 197 -5.50 6.68 9.70
N ILE A 198 -6.84 6.54 9.73
CA ILE A 198 -7.65 6.69 8.52
C ILE A 198 -7.71 8.15 8.08
N LYS A 199 -8.11 9.05 8.98
CA LYS A 199 -8.32 10.49 8.73
C LYS A 199 -8.31 11.28 10.04
N PRO A 200 -8.17 12.62 10.01
CA PRO A 200 -8.27 13.44 11.22
C PRO A 200 -9.55 13.19 12.01
N GLY A 201 -9.45 13.24 13.34
CA GLY A 201 -10.58 13.05 14.26
C GLY A 201 -10.77 11.63 14.80
N GLY A 202 -9.76 10.76 14.67
CA GLY A 202 -9.71 9.47 15.36
C GLY A 202 -9.33 9.57 16.84
N HIS A 203 -8.96 8.44 17.46
CA HIS A 203 -8.64 8.38 18.89
C HIS A 203 -7.41 9.22 19.27
N GLU A 204 -6.48 9.41 18.33
CA GLU A 204 -5.29 10.21 18.49
C GLU A 204 -4.90 10.88 17.17
N HIS A 205 -4.06 11.92 17.26
CA HIS A 205 -3.53 12.61 16.09
C HIS A 205 -2.46 11.76 15.38
N LYS A 206 -2.39 11.86 14.05
CA LYS A 206 -1.36 11.22 13.22
C LYS A 206 -0.69 12.23 12.30
N ASP A 207 0.59 12.02 12.04
CA ASP A 207 1.37 12.84 11.11
C ASP A 207 1.00 12.57 9.65
N VAL A 208 0.66 11.31 9.35
CA VAL A 208 0.23 10.86 8.02
C VAL A 208 -1.05 10.05 8.16
N TYR A 209 -2.06 10.36 7.35
CA TYR A 209 -3.30 9.60 7.29
C TYR A 209 -3.36 8.73 6.03
N LEU A 210 -4.06 7.59 6.12
CA LEU A 210 -4.24 6.64 5.02
C LEU A 210 -4.95 7.27 3.82
N VAL A 211 -5.90 8.19 4.05
CA VAL A 211 -6.58 8.93 2.96
C VAL A 211 -5.61 9.79 2.16
N ASP A 212 -4.64 10.41 2.83
CA ASP A 212 -3.65 11.27 2.17
C ASP A 212 -2.63 10.41 1.42
N LEU A 213 -2.14 9.34 2.05
CA LEU A 213 -1.21 8.39 1.43
C LEU A 213 -1.81 7.72 0.19
N LEU A 214 -3.07 7.28 0.27
CA LEU A 214 -3.75 6.66 -0.86
C LEU A 214 -3.94 7.66 -2.01
N SER A 215 -4.35 8.89 -1.71
CA SER A 215 -4.49 9.96 -2.70
C SER A 215 -3.16 10.26 -3.42
N GLU A 216 -2.06 10.33 -2.66
CA GLU A 216 -0.70 10.52 -3.20
C GLU A 216 -0.34 9.39 -4.17
N ILE A 217 -0.49 8.12 -3.76
CA ILE A 217 -0.15 6.95 -4.57
C ILE A 217 -1.02 6.89 -5.83
N MET A 218 -2.32 7.17 -5.72
CA MET A 218 -3.21 7.21 -6.88
C MET A 218 -2.78 8.30 -7.88
N GLY A 219 -2.38 9.48 -7.39
CA GLY A 219 -1.83 10.54 -8.22
C GLY A 219 -0.55 10.13 -8.96
N GLU A 220 0.35 9.42 -8.30
CA GLU A 220 1.56 8.84 -8.93
C GLU A 220 1.20 7.87 -10.04
N LEU A 221 0.31 6.91 -9.77
CA LEU A 221 -0.10 5.89 -10.74
C LEU A 221 -0.80 6.50 -11.97
N GLU A 222 -1.64 7.51 -11.78
CA GLU A 222 -2.26 8.24 -12.89
C GLU A 222 -1.24 8.99 -13.74
N ALA A 223 -0.22 9.59 -13.12
CA ALA A 223 0.84 10.30 -13.82
C ALA A 223 1.72 9.33 -14.63
N GLU A 224 2.04 8.16 -14.06
CA GLU A 224 2.76 7.09 -14.74
C GLU A 224 1.96 6.55 -15.94
N ASP A 225 0.66 6.30 -15.78
CA ASP A 225 -0.21 5.84 -16.86
C ASP A 225 -0.35 6.88 -17.97
N LYS A 226 -0.50 8.17 -17.63
CA LYS A 226 -0.48 9.26 -18.63
C LYS A 226 0.84 9.29 -19.39
N SER A 227 1.96 9.15 -18.69
CA SER A 227 3.29 9.15 -19.29
C SER A 227 3.48 7.94 -20.21
N ARG A 228 3.05 6.75 -19.77
CA ARG A 228 3.07 5.53 -20.57
C ARG A 228 2.23 5.67 -21.83
N ARG A 229 0.99 6.17 -21.72
CA ARG A 229 0.13 6.43 -22.88
C ARG A 229 0.72 7.45 -23.85
N ILE A 230 1.44 8.46 -23.35
CA ILE A 230 2.16 9.42 -24.20
C ILE A 230 3.32 8.75 -24.93
N ILE A 231 4.07 7.86 -24.28
CA ILE A 231 5.18 7.11 -24.89
C ILE A 231 4.65 6.12 -25.93
N GLU A 232 3.64 5.32 -25.58
CA GLU A 232 2.95 4.39 -26.49
C GLU A 232 2.34 5.13 -27.67
N ALA A 233 1.71 6.28 -27.42
CA ALA A 233 1.23 7.13 -28.50
C ALA A 233 2.41 7.61 -29.35
N LYS A 234 3.55 8.04 -28.82
CA LYS A 234 4.63 8.59 -29.66
C LYS A 234 5.29 7.56 -30.59
N GLY A 235 5.19 6.26 -30.31
CA GLY A 235 5.88 5.21 -31.08
C GLY A 235 7.41 5.37 -31.06
N ASP A 236 8.13 4.48 -31.74
CA ASP A 236 9.59 4.58 -31.96
C ASP A 236 9.98 5.62 -33.04
N GLY A 237 9.01 6.43 -33.50
CA GLY A 237 9.17 7.39 -34.59
C GLY A 237 9.05 6.79 -36.00
N THR A 238 8.84 5.47 -36.14
CA THR A 238 8.57 4.83 -37.43
C THR A 238 7.07 4.66 -37.66
N PHE A 239 6.64 4.69 -38.93
CA PHE A 239 5.22 4.56 -39.29
C PHE A 239 4.58 3.26 -38.78
N GLY A 240 5.35 2.18 -38.63
CA GLY A 240 4.84 0.88 -38.18
C GLY A 240 4.42 0.85 -36.72
N SER A 241 5.15 1.56 -35.84
CA SER A 241 4.86 1.61 -34.40
C SER A 241 3.82 2.65 -34.01
N MET A 242 3.37 3.48 -34.95
CA MET A 242 2.34 4.49 -34.70
C MET A 242 0.96 3.87 -34.45
N GLY A 243 0.20 4.46 -33.52
CA GLY A 243 -1.22 4.13 -33.36
C GLY A 243 -2.05 4.52 -34.60
N LEU A 244 -3.21 3.88 -34.82
CA LEU A 244 -4.06 4.10 -36.00
C LEU A 244 -4.36 5.58 -36.26
N VAL A 245 -4.72 6.34 -35.22
CA VAL A 245 -5.02 7.79 -35.32
C VAL A 245 -3.81 8.59 -35.82
N GLN A 246 -2.60 8.19 -35.44
CA GLN A 246 -1.38 8.85 -35.91
C GLN A 246 -1.02 8.44 -37.32
N LYS A 247 -1.15 7.16 -37.66
CA LYS A 247 -0.99 6.67 -39.04
C LYS A 247 -1.88 7.47 -40.00
N VAL A 248 -3.15 7.65 -39.64
CA VAL A 248 -4.12 8.46 -40.40
C VAL A 248 -3.66 9.91 -40.53
N LYS A 249 -3.26 10.56 -39.43
CA LYS A 249 -2.78 11.96 -39.46
C LYS A 249 -1.53 12.14 -40.32
N SER A 250 -0.58 11.21 -40.23
CA SER A 250 0.66 11.25 -40.99
C SER A 250 0.40 11.09 -42.49
N VAL A 251 -0.43 10.12 -42.90
CA VAL A 251 -0.82 9.97 -44.31
C VAL A 251 -1.56 11.21 -44.80
N GLU A 252 -2.52 11.74 -44.03
CA GLU A 252 -3.29 12.91 -44.49
C GLU A 252 -2.44 14.18 -44.62
N SER A 253 -1.48 14.40 -43.72
CA SER A 253 -0.55 15.53 -43.88
C SER A 253 0.23 15.46 -45.19
N ILE A 254 0.67 14.25 -45.59
CA ILE A 254 1.42 14.07 -46.84
C ILE A 254 0.50 14.27 -48.06
N LEU A 255 -0.73 13.76 -47.99
CA LEU A 255 -1.72 13.95 -49.05
C LEU A 255 -2.02 15.44 -49.23
N GLU A 256 -2.28 16.20 -48.16
CA GLU A 256 -2.59 17.63 -48.27
C GLU A 256 -1.40 18.49 -48.70
N GLU A 257 -0.18 18.16 -48.25
CA GLU A 257 1.00 18.98 -48.55
C GLU A 257 1.60 18.69 -49.94
N TYR A 258 1.58 17.43 -50.40
CA TYR A 258 2.34 17.02 -51.59
C TYR A 258 1.49 16.47 -52.75
N ILE A 259 0.32 15.89 -52.46
CA ILE A 259 -0.46 15.17 -53.49
C ILE A 259 -1.65 16.01 -53.96
N ARG A 260 -2.49 16.45 -53.04
CA ARG A 260 -3.71 17.21 -53.33
C ARG A 260 -3.43 18.54 -54.05
N PRO A 261 -2.35 19.30 -53.77
CA PRO A 261 -2.08 20.54 -54.52
C PRO A 261 -1.85 20.28 -56.01
N THR A 262 -1.14 19.20 -56.34
CA THR A 262 -0.90 18.79 -57.73
C THR A 262 -2.19 18.31 -58.39
N LEU A 263 -2.98 17.49 -57.71
CA LEU A 263 -4.22 16.97 -58.27
C LEU A 263 -5.30 18.05 -58.43
N LYS A 264 -5.40 18.98 -57.48
CA LYS A 264 -6.34 20.10 -57.54
C LYS A 264 -6.01 21.04 -58.71
N ALA A 265 -4.73 21.18 -59.07
CA ALA A 265 -4.34 21.96 -60.26
C ALA A 265 -4.88 21.34 -61.56
N ASP A 266 -5.04 20.01 -61.59
CA ASP A 266 -5.61 19.24 -62.69
C ASP A 266 -7.12 18.95 -62.52
N GLY A 267 -7.82 19.66 -61.62
CA GLY A 267 -9.27 19.49 -61.41
C GLY A 267 -9.68 18.22 -60.64
N GLY A 268 -8.70 17.52 -60.04
CA GLY A 268 -8.89 16.28 -59.30
C GLY A 268 -8.62 16.40 -57.80
N ASN A 269 -8.91 15.34 -57.04
CA ASN A 269 -8.58 15.23 -55.61
C ASN A 269 -8.55 13.75 -55.17
N VAL A 270 -8.02 13.48 -53.96
CA VAL A 270 -8.12 12.17 -53.30
C VAL A 270 -8.63 12.34 -51.88
N GLU A 271 -9.25 11.30 -51.35
CA GLU A 271 -9.68 11.20 -49.96
C GLU A 271 -9.13 9.90 -49.36
N LEU A 272 -8.59 9.96 -48.14
CA LEU A 272 -8.20 8.77 -47.39
C LEU A 272 -9.45 8.12 -46.79
N ILE A 273 -9.63 6.82 -47.04
CA ILE A 273 -10.77 6.04 -46.53
C ILE A 273 -10.36 5.25 -45.29
N ASP A 274 -9.26 4.48 -45.39
CA ASP A 274 -8.81 3.62 -44.30
C ASP A 274 -7.32 3.26 -44.45
N ILE A 275 -6.73 2.74 -43.37
CA ILE A 275 -5.39 2.18 -43.35
C ILE A 275 -5.45 0.84 -42.61
N ASN A 276 -5.12 -0.24 -43.31
CA ASN A 276 -4.99 -1.57 -42.71
C ASN A 276 -3.59 -2.16 -42.94
N GLU A 277 -3.26 -3.22 -42.21
CA GLU A 277 -1.96 -3.89 -42.27
C GLU A 277 -2.18 -5.37 -42.54
N GLU A 278 -1.61 -5.86 -43.64
CA GLU A 278 -1.64 -7.27 -44.05
C GLU A 278 -0.21 -7.71 -44.40
N ASP A 279 0.26 -8.81 -43.79
CA ASP A 279 1.59 -9.40 -44.05
C ASP A 279 2.78 -8.40 -43.97
N GLY A 280 2.70 -7.41 -43.06
CA GLY A 280 3.73 -6.38 -42.89
C GLY A 280 3.74 -5.29 -43.97
N VAL A 281 2.67 -5.20 -44.77
CA VAL A 281 2.41 -4.14 -45.75
C VAL A 281 1.25 -3.29 -45.25
N PHE A 282 1.45 -1.97 -45.21
CA PHE A 282 0.39 -1.01 -44.87
C PHE A 282 -0.44 -0.69 -46.11
N ASN A 283 -1.65 -1.21 -46.21
CA ASN A 283 -2.55 -0.85 -47.29
C ASN A 283 -3.29 0.45 -46.94
N VAL A 284 -3.09 1.47 -47.76
CA VAL A 284 -3.73 2.78 -47.65
C VAL A 284 -4.84 2.82 -48.68
N LEU A 285 -6.10 2.81 -48.22
CA LEU A 285 -7.27 2.84 -49.08
C LEU A 285 -7.62 4.31 -49.36
N ILE A 286 -7.64 4.67 -50.64
CA ILE A 286 -7.99 6.03 -51.08
C ILE A 286 -9.15 5.98 -52.07
N LYS A 287 -9.85 7.10 -52.17
CA LYS A 287 -10.90 7.33 -53.16
C LYS A 287 -10.58 8.56 -53.98
N TYR A 288 -10.60 8.43 -55.30
CA TYR A 288 -10.47 9.58 -56.19
C TYR A 288 -11.76 10.42 -56.19
N GLN A 289 -11.58 11.73 -56.33
CA GLN A 289 -12.64 12.72 -56.42
C GLN A 289 -12.38 13.67 -57.60
N GLY A 290 -13.43 14.33 -58.10
CA GLY A 290 -13.34 15.28 -59.20
C GLY A 290 -12.99 14.63 -60.54
N GLU A 291 -12.23 15.32 -61.38
CA GLU A 291 -11.88 14.85 -62.73
C GLU A 291 -10.98 13.59 -62.72
N CYS A 292 -10.38 13.25 -61.58
CA CYS A 292 -9.63 12.01 -61.39
C CYS A 292 -10.48 10.73 -61.53
N MET A 293 -11.81 10.81 -61.46
CA MET A 293 -12.69 9.64 -61.59
C MET A 293 -12.83 9.12 -63.04
N SER A 294 -12.63 9.97 -64.04
CA SER A 294 -12.93 9.66 -65.46
C SER A 294 -11.70 9.59 -66.37
N CYS A 295 -10.50 9.80 -65.83
CA CYS A 295 -9.26 9.83 -66.62
C CYS A 295 -8.68 8.43 -66.81
N SER A 296 -9.12 7.72 -67.86
CA SER A 296 -8.73 6.34 -68.17
C SER A 296 -7.26 6.16 -68.57
N MET A 297 -6.50 7.24 -68.80
CA MET A 297 -5.11 7.16 -69.27
C MET A 297 -4.04 7.43 -68.18
N ASN A 298 -4.42 8.01 -67.03
CA ASN A 298 -3.45 8.43 -65.99
C ASN A 298 -3.64 7.79 -64.61
N THR A 299 -4.67 6.99 -64.38
CA THR A 299 -4.93 6.36 -63.06
C THR A 299 -3.77 5.51 -62.55
N THR A 300 -3.11 4.74 -63.43
CA THR A 300 -1.95 3.91 -63.04
C THR A 300 -0.73 4.73 -62.63
N THR A 301 -0.43 5.81 -63.37
CA THR A 301 0.75 6.65 -63.12
C THR A 301 0.56 7.51 -61.87
N THR A 302 -0.64 8.07 -61.69
CA THR A 302 -0.98 8.86 -60.51
C THR A 302 -0.99 8.00 -59.24
N LEU A 303 -1.54 6.78 -59.29
CA LEU A 303 -1.53 5.86 -58.16
C LEU A 303 -0.10 5.47 -57.74
N ALA A 304 0.76 5.15 -58.71
CA ALA A 304 2.17 4.86 -58.45
C ALA A 304 2.89 6.06 -57.81
N GLY A 305 2.63 7.28 -58.30
CA GLY A 305 3.23 8.49 -57.73
C GLY A 305 2.80 8.77 -56.28
N ILE A 306 1.55 8.49 -55.94
CA ILE A 306 1.05 8.60 -54.55
C ILE A 306 1.72 7.55 -53.67
N GLU A 307 1.79 6.30 -54.13
CA GLU A 307 2.42 5.21 -53.40
C GLU A 307 3.91 5.47 -53.13
N ASP A 308 4.67 5.91 -54.14
CA ASP A 308 6.09 6.22 -54.02
C ASP A 308 6.35 7.38 -53.06
N MET A 309 5.51 8.42 -53.10
CA MET A 309 5.61 9.56 -52.19
C MET A 309 5.37 9.14 -50.73
N LEU A 310 4.34 8.32 -50.49
CA LEU A 310 4.03 7.81 -49.15
C LEU A 310 5.14 6.89 -48.64
N LYS A 311 5.64 5.95 -49.44
CA LYS A 311 6.80 5.10 -49.10
C LYS A 311 8.02 5.94 -48.73
N PHE A 312 8.32 6.96 -49.52
CA PHE A 312 9.49 7.82 -49.32
C PHE A 312 9.40 8.63 -48.02
N LYS A 313 8.26 9.28 -47.77
CA LYS A 313 8.07 10.16 -46.60
C LYS A 313 7.89 9.40 -45.29
N LEU A 314 7.18 8.26 -45.33
CA LEU A 314 6.87 7.47 -44.14
C LEU A 314 7.91 6.39 -43.84
N LYS A 315 8.85 6.15 -44.78
CA LYS A 315 9.91 5.13 -44.68
C LYS A 315 9.35 3.75 -44.30
N ALA A 316 8.19 3.41 -44.84
CA ALA A 316 7.48 2.17 -44.56
C ALA A 316 6.99 1.52 -45.84
N ASN A 317 6.73 0.21 -45.76
CA ASN A 317 6.22 -0.56 -46.89
C ASN A 317 4.72 -0.30 -47.06
N ILE A 318 4.37 0.66 -47.93
CA ILE A 318 3.00 1.12 -48.16
C ILE A 318 2.51 0.59 -49.50
N LYS A 319 1.25 0.17 -49.57
CA LYS A 319 0.57 -0.16 -50.82
C LYS A 319 -0.70 0.69 -50.92
N VAL A 320 -0.88 1.41 -52.01
CA VAL A 320 -2.07 2.28 -52.17
C VAL A 320 -3.12 1.54 -52.98
N ILE A 321 -4.33 1.46 -52.43
CA ILE A 321 -5.47 0.76 -53.04
C ILE A 321 -6.57 1.77 -53.31
N VAL A 322 -7.10 1.77 -54.53
CA VAL A 322 -8.21 2.64 -54.92
C VAL A 322 -9.53 1.89 -54.75
N THR A 323 -10.49 2.53 -54.09
CA THR A 323 -11.87 2.03 -53.90
C THR A 323 -12.89 2.84 -54.67
#